data_AF-N9T9M5-F1
#
_entry.id   AF-N9T9M5-F1
#
_cell.length_a   1.000
_cell.length_b   1.000
_cell.length_c   1.000
_cell.angle_alpha   90.00
_cell.angle_beta   90.00
_cell.angle_gamma   90.00
#
_symmetry.space_group_name_H-M   'P 1'
#
loop_
_entity.id
_entity.type
_entity.pdbx_description
1 polymer ?
#
loop_
_entity_poly.entity_id
_entity_poly.type
_entity_poly.pdbx_seq_one_letter_code
_entity_poly.pdbx_strand_id
1 'polypeptide(L)'
;MNVMNKMQLCRCVASEVIRPRVSYHFRPSARCCATKPCTGFTLIELMITVAIVAIIAAIAIPSYDTYIRRADLSTAQQEMLKVAELLEKHRARNFSYDGFVLKGTATNQGAYYSVPSATNTTLLLPLTATSANQKFTLSLTVNTQAWSLKAVSQSPRNYSLLLTSTGLKCKTKTAANITTSSCGNETEDW
;
A
#
# COMPACT_ATOMS: atom_id res chain seq x y z
N MET A 1 23.03 12.35 -7.33
CA MET A 1 23.33 11.69 -6.03
C MET A 1 24.40 10.63 -6.28
N ASN A 2 25.67 11.03 -6.16
CA ASN A 2 26.80 10.13 -6.15
C ASN A 2 26.89 9.52 -4.74
N VAL A 3 26.72 8.20 -4.64
CA VAL A 3 26.97 7.47 -3.39
C VAL A 3 28.47 7.33 -3.26
N MET A 4 29.11 8.31 -2.60
CA MET A 4 30.50 8.18 -2.17
C MET A 4 30.59 7.09 -1.10
N ASN A 5 31.14 5.98 -1.57
CA ASN A 5 31.63 4.82 -0.87
C ASN A 5 32.42 5.22 0.40
N LYS A 6 31.80 5.10 1.58
CA LYS A 6 32.48 5.21 2.87
C LYS A 6 33.17 3.87 3.15
N MET A 7 34.38 3.74 2.62
CA MET A 7 35.28 2.64 2.98
C MET A 7 35.76 2.87 4.42
N GLN A 8 35.10 2.20 5.38
CA GLN A 8 35.50 2.13 6.78
C GLN A 8 36.86 1.43 6.89
N LEU A 9 37.93 2.21 6.91
CA LEU A 9 39.23 1.78 7.39
C LEU A 9 39.15 1.60 8.91
N CYS A 10 39.38 0.38 9.39
CA CYS A 10 39.64 0.08 10.79
C CYS A 10 40.87 0.87 11.28
N ARG A 11 40.66 2.06 11.84
CA ARG A 11 41.70 2.80 12.56
C ARG A 11 41.81 2.27 13.98
N CYS A 12 42.96 1.70 14.33
CA CYS A 12 43.35 1.54 15.72
C CYS A 12 43.72 2.92 16.28
N VAL A 13 42.97 3.41 17.26
CA VAL A 13 43.31 4.63 18.00
C VAL A 13 44.42 4.28 18.99
N ALA A 14 45.64 4.75 18.73
CA ALA A 14 46.72 4.72 19.72
C ALA A 14 46.46 5.85 20.73
N SER A 15 46.21 5.49 21.99
CA SER A 15 46.04 6.45 23.08
C SER A 15 47.42 6.88 23.58
N GLU A 16 47.73 8.18 23.50
CA GLU A 16 48.99 8.76 23.99
C GLU A 16 49.00 8.79 25.53
N VAL A 17 49.87 7.98 26.13
CA VAL A 17 50.25 8.09 27.54
C VAL A 17 51.63 8.73 27.61
N ILE A 18 51.70 9.92 28.20
CA ILE A 18 52.94 10.68 28.43
C ILE A 18 53.81 9.92 29.46
N ARG A 19 55.05 9.54 29.08
CA ARG A 19 56.09 9.09 30.02
C ARG A 19 57.42 9.82 29.78
N PRO A 20 58.22 10.07 30.84
CA PRO A 20 59.47 10.82 30.73
C PRO A 20 60.64 9.96 30.23
N ARG A 21 61.65 10.68 29.73
CA ARG A 21 62.82 10.25 28.95
C ARG A 21 63.84 9.49 29.80
N VAL A 22 64.04 8.21 29.50
CA VAL A 22 65.21 7.42 29.95
C VAL A 22 65.79 6.69 28.74
N SER A 23 67.11 6.57 28.74
CA SER A 23 67.95 6.39 27.57
C SER A 23 68.55 4.98 27.48
N TYR A 24 68.48 4.39 26.27
CA TYR A 24 69.24 3.27 25.68
C TYR A 24 69.10 1.82 26.24
N HIS A 25 68.41 0.95 25.49
CA HIS A 25 69.00 -0.10 24.64
C HIS A 25 67.85 -0.74 23.83
N PHE A 26 67.85 -0.49 22.52
CA PHE A 26 66.77 -0.87 21.62
C PHE A 26 66.92 -2.35 21.24
N ARG A 27 66.15 -3.25 21.87
CA ARG A 27 65.79 -4.55 21.27
C ARG A 27 64.42 -4.39 20.63
N PRO A 28 64.29 -4.48 19.29
CA PRO A 28 62.99 -4.40 18.66
C PRO A 28 62.27 -5.73 18.88
N SER A 29 61.51 -5.85 19.97
CA SER A 29 60.45 -6.86 20.03
C SER A 29 59.29 -6.32 19.20
N ALA A 30 59.24 -6.70 17.93
CA ALA A 30 58.10 -6.51 17.07
C ALA A 30 56.87 -7.13 17.75
N ARG A 31 56.05 -6.31 18.39
CA ARG A 31 54.69 -6.70 18.74
C ARG A 31 53.91 -6.59 17.43
N CYS A 32 53.83 -7.71 16.71
CA CYS A 32 52.87 -7.87 15.64
C CYS A 32 51.49 -7.59 16.22
N CYS A 33 50.92 -6.45 15.88
CA CYS A 33 49.50 -6.18 16.08
C CYS A 33 48.78 -7.22 15.22
N ALA A 34 48.19 -8.24 15.85
CA ALA A 34 47.46 -9.28 15.13
C ALA A 34 46.29 -8.61 14.40
N THR A 35 46.48 -8.37 13.10
CA THR A 35 45.43 -7.95 12.19
C THR A 35 44.39 -9.07 12.21
N LYS A 36 43.23 -8.81 12.80
CA LYS A 36 42.08 -9.71 12.63
C LYS A 36 41.87 -9.86 11.12
N PRO A 37 41.95 -11.07 10.57
CA PRO A 37 41.73 -11.25 9.14
C PRO A 37 40.30 -10.79 8.84
N CYS A 38 40.15 -9.89 7.87
CA CYS A 38 38.85 -9.62 7.28
C CYS A 38 38.39 -10.91 6.61
N THR A 39 37.47 -11.64 7.27
CA THR A 39 36.81 -12.80 6.69
C THR A 39 35.94 -12.32 5.53
N GLY A 40 36.41 -12.54 4.31
CA GLY A 40 35.63 -12.29 3.10
C GLY A 40 34.62 -13.41 2.84
N PHE A 41 33.49 -13.06 2.24
CA PHE A 41 32.50 -14.01 1.73
C PHE A 41 33.09 -14.79 0.55
N THR A 42 32.90 -16.10 0.52
CA THR A 42 33.37 -16.92 -0.61
C THR A 42 32.36 -16.89 -1.76
N LEU A 43 32.83 -17.04 -3.00
CA LEU A 43 31.97 -17.06 -4.19
C LEU A 43 30.98 -18.24 -4.16
N ILE A 44 31.41 -19.37 -3.60
CA ILE A 44 30.58 -20.57 -3.43
C ILE A 44 29.45 -20.35 -2.39
N GLU A 45 29.72 -19.62 -1.31
CA GLU A 45 28.72 -19.27 -0.30
C GLU A 45 27.65 -18.33 -0.88
N LEU A 46 28.05 -17.41 -1.77
CA LEU A 46 27.12 -16.57 -2.49
C LEU A 46 26.23 -17.37 -3.46
N MET A 47 26.79 -18.37 -4.17
CA MET A 47 25.99 -19.19 -5.08
C MET A 47 24.90 -19.99 -4.35
N ILE A 48 25.25 -20.59 -3.21
CA ILE A 48 24.28 -21.37 -2.41
C ILE A 48 23.20 -20.46 -1.83
N THR A 49 23.58 -19.29 -1.30
CA THR A 49 22.61 -18.34 -0.73
C THR A 49 21.62 -17.82 -1.78
N VAL A 50 22.08 -17.46 -2.98
CA VAL A 50 21.21 -17.04 -4.08
C VAL A 50 20.28 -18.18 -4.53
N ALA A 51 20.77 -19.43 -4.57
CA ALA A 51 19.95 -20.58 -4.91
C ALA A 51 18.80 -20.78 -3.91
N ILE A 52 19.06 -20.65 -2.61
CA ILE A 52 18.03 -20.75 -1.57
C ILE A 52 17.02 -19.60 -1.68
N VAL A 53 17.50 -18.36 -1.87
CA VAL A 53 16.62 -17.18 -2.04
C VAL A 53 15.74 -17.32 -3.27
N ALA A 54 16.24 -17.88 -4.38
CA ALA A 54 15.47 -18.10 -5.60
C ALA A 54 14.28 -19.06 -5.37
N ILE A 55 14.49 -20.14 -4.61
CA ILE A 55 13.43 -21.10 -4.27
C ILE A 55 12.34 -20.43 -3.42
N ILE A 56 12.73 -19.64 -2.42
CA ILE A 56 11.77 -18.93 -1.56
C ILE A 56 11.00 -17.87 -2.36
N ALA A 57 11.70 -17.11 -3.20
CA ALA A 57 11.11 -16.04 -4.02
C ALA A 57 10.03 -16.57 -4.97
N ALA A 58 10.21 -17.76 -5.55
CA ALA A 58 9.25 -18.36 -6.47
C ALA A 58 7.86 -18.57 -5.83
N ILE A 59 7.80 -18.86 -4.53
CA ILE A 59 6.54 -19.07 -3.80
C ILE A 59 6.05 -17.77 -3.16
N ALA A 60 6.98 -16.95 -2.66
CA ALA A 60 6.66 -15.72 -1.93
C ALA A 60 6.03 -14.64 -2.83
N ILE A 61 6.54 -14.46 -4.05
CA ILE A 61 6.08 -13.39 -4.96
C ILE A 61 4.57 -13.49 -5.29
N PRO A 62 4.03 -14.62 -5.79
CA PRO A 62 2.60 -14.71 -6.10
C PRO A 62 1.73 -14.63 -4.84
N SER A 63 2.20 -15.17 -3.71
CA SER A 63 1.48 -15.07 -2.43
C SER A 63 1.33 -13.63 -1.98
N TYR A 64 2.41 -12.84 -2.06
CA TYR A 64 2.41 -11.43 -1.66
C TYR A 64 1.48 -10.57 -2.54
N ASP A 65 1.40 -10.82 -3.86
CA ASP A 65 0.46 -10.13 -4.75
C ASP A 65 -1.00 -10.33 -4.28
N THR A 66 -1.38 -11.57 -3.94
CA THR A 66 -2.74 -11.83 -3.44
C THR A 66 -3.02 -11.16 -2.10
N TYR A 67 -2.01 -11.02 -1.23
CA TYR A 67 -2.14 -10.31 0.05
C TYR A 67 -2.40 -8.82 -0.16
N ILE A 68 -1.60 -8.15 -0.99
CA ILE A 68 -1.77 -6.71 -1.29
C ILE A 68 -3.15 -6.46 -1.91
N ARG A 69 -3.59 -7.32 -2.82
CA ARG A 69 -4.91 -7.22 -3.45
C ARG A 69 -6.06 -7.35 -2.45
N ARG A 70 -5.95 -8.22 -1.44
CA ARG A 70 -6.92 -8.33 -0.34
C ARG A 70 -6.90 -7.10 0.57
N ALA A 71 -5.72 -6.56 0.86
CA ALA A 71 -5.58 -5.33 1.65
C ALA A 71 -6.22 -4.11 0.94
N ASP A 72 -5.99 -4.00 -0.38
CA ASP A 72 -6.59 -2.98 -1.23
C ASP A 72 -8.13 -3.10 -1.27
N LEU A 73 -8.65 -4.33 -1.38
CA LEU A 73 -10.09 -4.60 -1.29
C LEU A 73 -10.68 -4.19 0.06
N SER A 74 -10.03 -4.56 1.17
CA SER A 74 -10.47 -4.20 2.51
C SER A 74 -10.51 -2.68 2.70
N THR A 75 -9.51 -1.97 2.18
CA THR A 75 -9.48 -0.50 2.20
C THR A 75 -10.67 0.08 1.43
N ALA A 76 -10.97 -0.45 0.23
CA ALA A 76 -12.12 0.00 -0.55
C ALA A 76 -13.45 -0.26 0.18
N GLN A 77 -13.61 -1.42 0.81
CA GLN A 77 -14.79 -1.77 1.61
C GLN A 77 -14.99 -0.79 2.79
N GLN A 78 -13.91 -0.47 3.51
CA GLN A 78 -13.95 0.49 4.62
C GLN A 78 -14.38 1.89 4.16
N GLU A 79 -13.83 2.38 3.05
CA GLU A 79 -14.22 3.68 2.50
C GLU A 79 -15.69 3.68 2.03
N MET A 80 -16.17 2.58 1.43
CA MET A 80 -17.59 2.45 1.06
C MET A 80 -18.51 2.48 2.29
N LEU A 81 -18.16 1.78 3.37
CA LEU A 81 -18.93 1.79 4.61
C LEU A 81 -18.96 3.18 5.26
N LYS A 82 -17.84 3.90 5.23
CA LYS A 82 -17.76 5.27 5.72
C LYS A 82 -18.63 6.23 4.90
N VAL A 83 -18.63 6.10 3.58
CA VAL A 83 -19.52 6.88 2.70
C VAL A 83 -20.99 6.55 2.98
N ALA A 84 -21.32 5.27 3.18
CA ALA A 84 -22.66 4.84 3.56
C ALA A 84 -23.11 5.47 4.90
N GLU A 85 -22.25 5.47 5.92
CA GLU A 85 -22.54 6.12 7.20
C GLU A 85 -22.82 7.63 7.03
N LEU A 86 -22.01 8.31 6.21
CA LEU A 86 -22.20 9.73 5.93
C LEU A 86 -23.51 10.01 5.18
N LEU A 87 -23.89 9.12 4.26
CA LEU A 87 -25.18 9.18 3.55
C LEU A 87 -26.35 9.03 4.52
N GLU A 88 -26.30 8.04 5.43
CA GLU A 88 -27.35 7.86 6.43
C GLU A 88 -27.44 9.05 7.39
N LYS A 89 -26.30 9.61 7.80
CA LYS A 89 -26.25 10.85 8.60
C LYS A 89 -26.83 12.05 7.86
N HIS A 90 -26.68 12.13 6.54
CA HIS A 90 -27.29 13.17 5.72
C HIS A 90 -28.80 13.00 5.64
N ARG A 91 -29.29 11.78 5.38
CA ARG A 91 -30.72 11.47 5.38
C ARG A 91 -31.37 11.74 6.73
N ALA A 92 -30.71 11.41 7.84
CA ALA A 92 -31.24 11.67 9.17
C ALA A 92 -31.48 13.17 9.45
N ARG A 93 -30.75 14.07 8.75
CA ARG A 93 -30.89 15.53 8.91
C ARG A 93 -31.82 16.16 7.88
N ASN A 94 -31.77 15.69 6.64
CA ASN A 94 -32.45 16.32 5.50
C ASN A 94 -33.65 15.52 4.97
N PHE A 95 -33.94 14.35 5.54
CA PHE A 95 -34.97 13.40 5.11
C PHE A 95 -34.84 12.88 3.67
N SER A 96 -33.77 13.26 2.96
CA SER A 96 -33.47 12.91 1.57
C SER A 96 -31.96 12.72 1.42
N TYR A 97 -31.53 11.89 0.46
CA TYR A 97 -30.12 11.76 0.08
C TYR A 97 -29.66 12.79 -0.95
N ASP A 98 -30.59 13.60 -1.48
CA ASP A 98 -30.25 14.65 -2.45
C ASP A 98 -29.39 15.76 -1.84
N GLY A 99 -28.55 16.37 -2.66
CA GLY A 99 -27.61 17.42 -2.24
C GLY A 99 -26.53 16.93 -1.27
N PHE A 100 -26.26 15.63 -1.22
CA PHE A 100 -25.21 15.08 -0.38
C PHE A 100 -23.83 15.54 -0.86
N VAL A 101 -23.02 16.05 0.07
CA VAL A 101 -21.65 16.50 -0.23
C VAL A 101 -20.66 15.51 0.36
N LEU A 102 -19.81 14.97 -0.51
CA LEU A 102 -18.74 14.07 -0.13
C LEU A 102 -17.40 14.77 -0.11
N LYS A 103 -16.54 14.31 0.80
CA LYS A 103 -15.14 14.73 0.86
C LYS A 103 -14.28 13.66 0.16
N GLY A 104 -13.60 14.03 -0.92
CA GLY A 104 -12.72 13.13 -1.67
C GLY A 104 -12.08 13.79 -2.89
N THR A 105 -11.03 13.18 -3.44
CA THR A 105 -10.38 13.64 -4.68
C THR A 105 -11.07 13.01 -5.89
N ALA A 106 -12.05 13.69 -6.46
CA ALA A 106 -12.56 13.31 -7.77
C ALA A 106 -11.70 13.95 -8.87
N THR A 107 -11.55 13.26 -10.01
CA THR A 107 -10.99 13.87 -11.22
C THR A 107 -11.75 15.15 -11.53
N ASN A 108 -11.09 16.31 -11.40
CA ASN A 108 -11.59 17.66 -11.73
C ASN A 108 -12.52 18.34 -10.71
N GLN A 109 -12.67 17.82 -9.49
CA GLN A 109 -13.46 18.47 -8.42
C GLN A 109 -12.63 18.61 -7.15
N GLY A 110 -12.85 19.70 -6.41
CA GLY A 110 -12.07 20.01 -5.19
C GLY A 110 -12.28 18.99 -4.07
N ALA A 111 -11.72 19.27 -2.88
CA ALA A 111 -11.78 18.36 -1.74
C ALA A 111 -13.21 18.01 -1.28
N TYR A 112 -14.21 18.79 -1.68
CA TYR A 112 -15.63 18.55 -1.48
C TYR A 112 -16.35 18.55 -2.82
N TYR A 113 -17.21 17.57 -3.06
CA TYR A 113 -18.03 17.48 -4.26
C TYR A 113 -19.49 17.19 -3.88
N SER A 114 -20.41 17.95 -4.47
CA SER A 114 -21.85 17.69 -4.36
C SER A 114 -22.22 16.55 -5.29
N VAL A 115 -23.00 15.60 -4.77
CA VAL A 115 -23.56 14.48 -5.51
C VAL A 115 -25.05 14.79 -5.73
N PRO A 116 -25.40 15.43 -6.86
CA PRO A 116 -26.80 15.70 -7.17
C PRO A 116 -27.56 14.40 -7.45
N SER A 117 -28.86 14.39 -7.15
CA SER A 117 -29.75 13.27 -7.45
C SER A 117 -29.63 12.80 -8.91
N ALA A 118 -29.73 11.49 -9.11
CA ALA A 118 -29.63 10.76 -10.38
C ALA A 118 -28.30 10.93 -11.15
N THR A 119 -27.26 11.48 -10.53
CA THR A 119 -25.94 11.64 -11.17
C THR A 119 -24.96 10.57 -10.71
N ASN A 120 -24.34 9.89 -11.67
CA ASN A 120 -23.26 8.93 -11.41
C ASN A 120 -21.97 9.71 -11.12
N THR A 121 -21.63 9.85 -9.85
CA THR A 121 -20.46 10.60 -9.43
C THR A 121 -19.31 9.64 -9.21
N THR A 122 -18.18 9.84 -9.91
CA THR A 122 -17.03 8.93 -9.87
C THR A 122 -15.91 9.47 -9.00
N LEU A 123 -15.36 8.61 -8.15
CA LEU A 123 -14.27 8.88 -7.22
C LEU A 123 -13.15 7.87 -7.45
N LEU A 124 -11.92 8.32 -7.29
CA LEU A 124 -10.72 7.50 -7.45
C LEU A 124 -10.28 7.02 -6.07
N LEU A 125 -9.99 5.72 -5.93
CA LEU A 125 -9.43 5.13 -4.72
C LEU A 125 -8.03 4.56 -5.01
N PRO A 126 -7.05 4.74 -4.10
CA PRO A 126 -7.15 5.49 -2.83
C PRO A 126 -7.43 6.99 -3.04
N LEU A 127 -7.94 7.70 -2.03
CA LEU A 127 -8.40 9.11 -2.08
C LEU A 127 -7.29 10.14 -2.38
N THR A 128 -6.11 9.69 -2.80
CA THR A 128 -4.99 10.51 -3.26
C THR A 128 -4.56 10.13 -4.68
N ALA A 129 -5.27 9.18 -5.30
CA ALA A 129 -4.94 8.67 -6.62
C ALA A 129 -5.33 9.65 -7.70
N THR A 130 -4.44 9.81 -8.68
CA THR A 130 -4.76 10.38 -9.98
C THR A 130 -5.32 9.29 -10.89
N SER A 131 -5.94 9.66 -12.01
CA SER A 131 -6.52 8.73 -12.98
C SER A 131 -5.53 7.66 -13.51
N ALA A 132 -4.23 7.92 -13.42
CA ALA A 132 -3.17 6.97 -13.81
C ALA A 132 -2.83 5.92 -12.72
N ASN A 133 -3.08 6.22 -11.45
CA ASN A 133 -2.67 5.39 -10.30
C ASN A 133 -3.85 4.89 -9.46
N GLN A 134 -5.08 5.02 -9.97
CA GLN A 134 -6.25 4.49 -9.29
C GLN A 134 -6.22 2.96 -9.26
N LYS A 135 -6.55 2.40 -8.09
CA LYS A 135 -6.75 0.95 -7.92
C LYS A 135 -8.21 0.58 -8.08
N PHE A 136 -9.10 1.44 -7.57
CA PHE A 136 -10.54 1.31 -7.75
C PHE A 136 -11.15 2.63 -8.19
N THR A 137 -12.24 2.53 -8.95
CA THR A 137 -13.14 3.63 -9.28
C THR A 137 -14.46 3.40 -8.56
N LEU A 138 -14.81 4.30 -7.66
CA LEU A 138 -16.06 4.26 -6.92
C LEU A 138 -17.08 5.16 -7.63
N SER A 139 -18.20 4.58 -8.04
CA SER A 139 -19.35 5.27 -8.58
C SER A 139 -20.44 5.31 -7.53
N LEU A 140 -20.79 6.52 -7.07
CA LEU A 140 -21.94 6.75 -6.23
C LEU A 140 -23.09 7.26 -7.10
N THR A 141 -24.24 6.60 -6.97
CA THR A 141 -25.51 7.05 -7.52
C THR A 141 -26.46 7.28 -6.36
N VAL A 142 -26.99 8.49 -6.23
CA VAL A 142 -27.99 8.86 -5.22
C VAL A 142 -29.30 9.22 -5.89
N ASN A 143 -30.41 8.81 -5.28
CA ASN A 143 -31.77 9.24 -5.55
C ASN A 143 -32.33 9.86 -4.26
N THR A 144 -33.51 10.48 -4.32
CA THR A 144 -34.15 11.07 -3.13
C THR A 144 -34.31 10.09 -1.95
N GLN A 145 -34.56 8.81 -2.24
CA GLN A 145 -34.87 7.78 -1.23
C GLN A 145 -33.89 6.61 -1.14
N ALA A 146 -32.94 6.50 -2.08
CA ALA A 146 -32.03 5.35 -2.16
C ALA A 146 -30.68 5.77 -2.71
N TRP A 147 -29.65 4.99 -2.41
CA TRP A 147 -28.32 5.14 -2.97
C TRP A 147 -27.69 3.78 -3.28
N SER A 148 -26.75 3.78 -4.21
CA SER A 148 -25.91 2.64 -4.58
C SER A 148 -24.46 3.07 -4.76
N LEU A 149 -23.54 2.36 -4.11
CA LEU A 149 -22.10 2.51 -4.21
C LEU A 149 -21.52 1.31 -4.97
N LYS A 150 -20.92 1.56 -6.11
CA LYS A 150 -20.23 0.55 -6.92
C LYS A 150 -18.74 0.87 -6.93
N ALA A 151 -17.87 -0.05 -6.50
CA ALA A 151 -16.42 0.10 -6.65
C ALA A 151 -15.89 -0.91 -7.68
N VAL A 152 -15.43 -0.39 -8.82
CA VAL A 152 -14.83 -1.21 -9.89
C VAL A 152 -13.33 -1.22 -9.74
N SER A 153 -12.74 -2.41 -9.70
CA SER A 153 -11.28 -2.54 -9.74
C SER A 153 -10.75 -2.23 -11.14
N GLN A 154 -9.60 -1.55 -11.20
CA GLN A 154 -8.87 -1.32 -12.46
C GLN A 154 -8.19 -2.60 -12.98
N SER A 155 -7.83 -3.52 -12.08
CA SER A 155 -7.23 -4.81 -12.46
C SER A 155 -8.31 -5.88 -12.63
N PRO A 156 -8.30 -6.68 -13.71
CA PRO A 156 -9.31 -7.71 -13.99
C PRO A 156 -9.21 -8.93 -13.06
N ARG A 157 -8.08 -9.09 -12.35
CA ARG A 157 -7.89 -10.17 -11.38
C ARG A 157 -8.63 -9.90 -10.07
N ASN A 158 -8.84 -8.62 -9.74
CA ASN A 158 -9.43 -8.15 -8.50
C ASN A 158 -10.95 -8.19 -8.52
N TYR A 159 -11.55 -8.26 -7.34
CA TYR A 159 -12.99 -8.17 -7.18
C TYR A 159 -13.44 -6.71 -7.31
N SER A 160 -14.64 -6.54 -7.85
CA SER A 160 -15.41 -5.31 -7.82
C SER A 160 -16.55 -5.46 -6.80
N LEU A 161 -16.92 -4.37 -6.14
CA LEU A 161 -17.82 -4.34 -4.99
C LEU A 161 -19.10 -3.56 -5.30
N LEU A 162 -20.20 -3.95 -4.67
CA LEU A 162 -21.45 -3.19 -4.61
C LEU A 162 -21.92 -3.12 -3.16
N LEU A 163 -22.39 -1.94 -2.76
CA LEU A 163 -23.10 -1.68 -1.52
C LEU A 163 -24.33 -0.83 -1.84
N THR A 164 -25.50 -1.23 -1.37
CA THR A 164 -26.73 -0.45 -1.56
C THR A 164 -27.31 0.03 -0.24
N SER A 165 -28.17 1.06 -0.32
CA SER A 165 -28.99 1.56 0.80
C SER A 165 -29.90 0.50 1.44
N THR A 166 -30.22 -0.57 0.71
CA THR A 166 -31.01 -1.71 1.22
C THR A 166 -30.16 -2.71 2.01
N GLY A 167 -28.83 -2.52 2.07
CA GLY A 167 -27.90 -3.38 2.78
C GLY A 167 -27.34 -4.53 1.95
N LEU A 168 -27.59 -4.60 0.63
CA LEU A 168 -26.99 -5.60 -0.24
C LEU A 168 -25.48 -5.34 -0.32
N LYS A 169 -24.68 -6.34 0.05
CA LYS A 169 -23.22 -6.35 -0.04
C LYS A 169 -22.80 -7.51 -0.90
N CYS A 170 -22.31 -7.22 -2.09
CA CYS A 170 -21.84 -8.26 -2.98
C CYS A 170 -20.55 -7.86 -3.70
N LYS A 171 -19.77 -8.88 -4.04
CA LYS A 171 -18.52 -8.73 -4.80
C LYS A 171 -18.52 -9.74 -5.95
N THR A 172 -17.90 -9.35 -7.06
CA THR A 172 -17.72 -10.22 -8.23
C THR A 172 -16.43 -9.90 -8.95
N LYS A 173 -15.88 -10.87 -9.70
CA LYS A 173 -14.70 -10.66 -10.54
C LYS A 173 -15.06 -9.92 -11.84
N THR A 174 -16.32 -10.01 -12.27
CA THR A 174 -16.77 -9.45 -13.55
C THR A 174 -17.46 -8.11 -13.33
N ALA A 175 -16.73 -7.01 -13.53
CA ALA A 175 -17.24 -5.65 -13.31
C ALA A 175 -18.48 -5.28 -14.15
N ALA A 176 -18.66 -5.93 -15.31
CA ALA A 176 -19.80 -5.75 -16.21
C ALA A 176 -21.13 -6.28 -15.62
N ASN A 177 -21.07 -7.27 -14.72
CA ASN A 177 -22.26 -7.87 -14.10
C ASN A 177 -22.85 -6.99 -12.99
N ILE A 178 -22.12 -5.97 -12.53
CA ILE A 178 -22.57 -5.09 -11.45
C ILE A 178 -23.48 -4.00 -12.00
N THR A 179 -24.76 -4.06 -11.64
CA THR A 179 -25.76 -3.03 -11.83
C THR A 179 -25.92 -2.18 -10.55
N THR A 180 -26.81 -1.20 -10.56
CA THR A 180 -27.11 -0.36 -9.37
C THR A 180 -27.84 -1.12 -8.26
N SER A 181 -28.37 -2.32 -8.56
CA SER A 181 -29.20 -3.09 -7.63
C SER A 181 -28.78 -4.55 -7.48
N SER A 182 -27.78 -5.04 -8.23
CA SER A 182 -27.30 -6.43 -8.14
C SER A 182 -25.88 -6.59 -8.68
N CYS A 183 -25.18 -7.63 -8.23
CA CYS A 183 -23.85 -8.00 -8.74
C CYS A 183 -23.87 -9.05 -9.87
N GLY A 184 -25.06 -9.45 -10.36
CA GLY A 184 -25.24 -10.43 -11.44
C GLY A 184 -24.91 -11.88 -11.05
N ASN A 185 -24.40 -12.67 -12.02
CA ASN A 185 -24.03 -14.08 -11.82
C ASN A 185 -22.58 -14.20 -11.32
N GLU A 186 -22.30 -15.23 -10.51
CA GLU A 186 -21.01 -15.46 -9.83
C GLU A 186 -20.65 -14.35 -8.82
N THR A 187 -21.52 -14.22 -7.82
CA THR A 187 -21.39 -13.23 -6.76
C THR A 187 -21.11 -13.92 -5.45
N GLU A 188 -20.32 -13.25 -4.63
CA GLU A 188 -20.05 -13.63 -3.26
C GLU A 188 -20.47 -12.47 -2.36
N ASP A 189 -20.96 -12.77 -1.17
CA ASP A 189 -21.14 -11.77 -0.12
C ASP A 189 -19.78 -11.35 0.45
N TRP A 190 -19.72 -10.18 1.07
CA TRP A 190 -18.51 -9.67 1.71
C TRP A 190 -18.78 -8.88 2.99
#